data_AF-A0A353FGY0-F1
#
_entry.id   AF-A0A353FGY0-F1
#
_cell.length_a   1.000
_cell.length_b   1.000
_cell.length_c   1.000
_cell.angle_alpha   90.00
_cell.angle_beta   90.00
_cell.angle_gamma   90.00
#
_symmetry.space_group_name_H-M   'P 1'
#
loop_
_entity.id
_entity.type
_entity.pdbx_description
1 polymer ?
#
loop_
_entity_poly.entity_id
_entity_poly.type
_entity_poly.pdbx_seq_one_letter_code
_entity_poly.pdbx_strand_id
1 'polypeptide(L)'
;MKTSHLFIHFSVFILPLCMYSQNAADILERSEKLDKDEKIFIEYRPDVLYLSHNVDGQYLTLSNPDDSALYLFSGDNANIYLSPLNPLTYSYTKQVIEAEDPVDKLASNTFSSLLDILKKGALLPGIEKALMFDPSAEFISPAEDLAADCDTIEDYIRALQDSLKNNHKTEINQVFKTLKELDFREKTVTQQKISKAEANRTAIKKHFDNIQELLTVTAQLIKEEKCKARCGKLDNNSIYQAFLNDLSTIFTEQKKRLNNLDSAFKMINEVVAEAEINVFGNRWFVNLANIQLKRGKIYQYTVQIYHSGYSLSEQNEIVATESKKLSGKTILLKRYRLFVPEVAVGVAYTSFEYKSFHTTADSTGQQYVAKPTINYASRLNVNALINFTLYLPNSDIHPLYQIGAGLNEGVPILFTGIGVRSHINGTNRLAISVGLAMTWLPQLNDLEVGDPVNDQDAIEKDLKYEFSWPPKAYISLQYNF
;
A
#
# COMPACT_ATOMS: atom_id res chain seq x y z
N MET A 1 -1.95 -11.61 39.72
CA MET A 1 -1.97 -11.77 38.24
C MET A 1 -2.87 -10.68 37.63
N LYS A 2 -2.80 -10.45 36.30
CA LYS A 2 -3.60 -9.45 35.53
C LYS A 2 -3.19 -7.96 35.62
N THR A 3 -1.90 -7.65 35.44
CA THR A 3 -1.44 -6.30 35.04
C THR A 3 -0.40 -6.34 33.91
N SER A 4 0.53 -7.30 33.94
CA SER A 4 1.61 -7.49 32.96
C SER A 4 1.17 -7.62 31.50
N HIS A 5 0.02 -8.26 31.22
CA HIS A 5 -0.44 -8.47 29.84
C HIS A 5 -0.93 -7.19 29.14
N LEU A 6 -1.38 -6.17 29.88
CA LEU A 6 -1.89 -4.93 29.27
C LEU A 6 -0.73 -4.13 28.65
N PHE A 7 0.40 -4.03 29.35
CA PHE A 7 1.60 -3.34 28.88
C PHE A 7 2.19 -3.97 27.61
N ILE A 8 2.22 -5.31 27.52
CA ILE A 8 2.77 -6.01 26.34
C ILE A 8 1.97 -5.67 25.08
N HIS A 9 0.63 -5.64 25.16
CA HIS A 9 -0.20 -5.25 24.01
C HIS A 9 -0.11 -3.74 23.68
N PHE A 10 0.01 -2.87 24.69
CA PHE A 10 0.22 -1.43 24.45
C PHE A 10 1.55 -1.14 23.74
N SER A 11 2.64 -1.78 24.16
CA SER A 11 3.96 -1.63 23.52
C SER A 11 3.96 -2.04 22.05
N VAL A 12 3.32 -3.18 21.71
CA VAL A 12 3.32 -3.73 20.35
C VAL A 12 2.53 -2.86 19.36
N PHE A 13 1.49 -2.15 19.80
CA PHE A 13 0.68 -1.29 18.92
C PHE A 13 1.15 0.17 18.83
N ILE A 14 1.85 0.70 19.84
CA ILE A 14 2.29 2.11 19.85
C ILE A 14 3.70 2.30 19.29
N LEU A 15 4.63 1.37 19.54
CA LEU A 15 6.00 1.49 19.04
C LEU A 15 6.14 1.59 17.51
N PRO A 16 5.31 0.93 16.67
CA PRO A 16 5.35 1.13 15.22
C PRO A 16 5.04 2.59 14.84
N LEU A 17 3.99 3.18 15.42
CA LEU A 17 3.50 4.51 15.02
C LEU A 17 4.54 5.62 15.26
N CYS A 18 5.34 5.51 16.33
CA CYS A 18 6.41 6.47 16.62
C CYS A 18 7.65 6.31 15.72
N MET A 19 7.81 5.17 15.02
CA MET A 19 8.86 5.00 14.00
C MET A 19 8.46 5.53 12.62
N TYR A 20 7.19 5.93 12.44
CA TYR A 20 6.64 6.43 11.17
C TYR A 20 6.18 7.90 11.24
N SER A 21 6.82 8.71 12.09
CA SER A 21 6.69 10.17 12.05
C SER A 21 7.43 10.74 10.82
N GLN A 22 6.90 10.48 9.62
CA GLN A 22 7.32 11.22 8.42
C GLN A 22 7.14 12.71 8.67
N ASN A 23 8.26 13.43 8.65
CA ASN A 23 8.23 14.88 8.68
C ASN A 23 8.12 15.39 7.24
N ALA A 24 7.73 16.64 7.06
CA ALA A 24 7.69 17.23 5.73
C ALA A 24 9.07 17.23 5.04
N ALA A 25 10.14 17.24 5.82
CA ALA A 25 11.51 17.01 5.36
C ALA A 25 11.70 15.67 4.63
N ASP A 26 11.15 14.55 5.13
CA ASP A 26 11.25 13.26 4.42
C ASP A 26 10.50 13.30 3.08
N ILE A 27 9.48 14.16 2.95
CA ILE A 27 8.80 14.45 1.68
C ILE A 27 9.68 15.32 0.79
N LEU A 28 10.30 16.38 1.30
CA LEU A 28 11.06 17.36 0.51
C LEU A 28 12.45 16.87 0.08
N GLU A 29 13.09 16.04 0.91
CA GLU A 29 14.53 15.74 0.86
C GLU A 29 14.83 14.27 0.50
N ARG A 30 13.88 13.36 0.71
CA ARG A 30 14.07 11.89 0.62
C ARG A 30 13.03 11.17 -0.23
N SER A 31 12.22 11.91 -1.00
CA SER A 31 11.20 11.33 -1.85
C SER A 31 11.52 11.45 -3.34
N GLU A 32 11.20 10.39 -4.07
CA GLU A 32 11.30 10.36 -5.52
C GLU A 32 9.95 10.76 -6.13
N LYS A 33 9.90 11.91 -6.83
CA LYS A 33 8.72 12.32 -7.57
C LYS A 33 8.60 11.49 -8.85
N LEU A 34 7.48 10.81 -9.01
CA LEU A 34 7.10 10.09 -10.23
C LEU A 34 6.04 10.88 -11.01
N ASP A 35 6.09 10.81 -12.33
CA ASP A 35 5.09 11.36 -13.22
C ASP A 35 3.87 10.44 -13.38
N LYS A 36 2.81 10.97 -14.00
CA LYS A 36 1.45 10.40 -13.96
C LYS A 36 1.39 8.95 -14.45
N ASP A 37 2.15 8.62 -15.48
CA ASP A 37 2.08 7.36 -16.19
C ASP A 37 3.28 6.42 -15.87
N GLU A 38 4.15 6.82 -14.93
CA GLU A 38 5.24 6.00 -14.40
C GLU A 38 4.71 4.90 -13.45
N LYS A 39 5.55 3.87 -13.24
CA LYS A 39 5.15 2.58 -12.67
C LYS A 39 6.31 2.05 -11.84
N ILE A 40 6.03 1.45 -10.68
CA ILE A 40 7.09 0.84 -9.86
C ILE A 40 7.27 -0.62 -10.28
N PHE A 41 8.42 -0.93 -10.84
CA PHE A 41 8.85 -2.26 -11.24
C PHE A 41 9.76 -2.85 -10.17
N ILE A 42 9.42 -4.05 -9.70
CA ILE A 42 10.18 -4.78 -8.68
C ILE A 42 10.85 -5.98 -9.36
N GLU A 43 12.18 -6.11 -9.24
CA GLU A 43 12.92 -7.28 -9.73
C GLU A 43 13.55 -8.01 -8.53
N TYR A 44 13.11 -9.25 -8.28
CA TYR A 44 13.75 -10.12 -7.31
C TYR A 44 15.02 -10.74 -7.91
N ARG A 45 16.14 -10.54 -7.22
CA ARG A 45 17.42 -11.24 -7.42
C ARG A 45 17.78 -11.94 -6.09
N PRO A 46 18.74 -12.87 -6.03
CA PRO A 46 18.97 -13.70 -4.84
C PRO A 46 18.92 -12.93 -3.51
N ASP A 47 17.85 -13.19 -2.76
CA ASP A 47 17.45 -12.61 -1.46
C ASP A 47 17.27 -11.08 -1.39
N VAL A 48 17.32 -10.35 -2.52
CA VAL A 48 17.19 -8.88 -2.59
C VAL A 48 16.13 -8.44 -3.61
N LEU A 49 15.24 -7.53 -3.18
CA LEU A 49 14.24 -6.89 -4.03
C LEU A 49 14.75 -5.53 -4.52
N TYR A 50 15.00 -5.44 -5.82
CA TYR A 50 15.38 -4.20 -6.50
C TYR A 50 14.14 -3.49 -7.04
N LEU A 51 14.22 -2.17 -7.18
CA LEU A 51 13.16 -1.31 -7.69
C LEU A 51 13.65 -0.47 -8.87
N SER A 52 12.74 -0.15 -9.78
CA SER A 52 12.94 0.86 -10.81
C SER A 52 11.61 1.53 -11.14
N HIS A 53 11.63 2.82 -11.48
CA HIS A 53 10.45 3.55 -11.96
C HIS A 53 10.43 3.71 -13.50
N ASN A 54 11.55 3.40 -14.17
CA ASN A 54 11.77 3.62 -15.61
C ASN A 54 12.11 2.31 -16.36
N VAL A 55 11.51 2.12 -17.54
CA VAL A 55 11.82 1.04 -18.50
C VAL A 55 12.28 1.70 -19.81
N ASP A 56 13.57 2.01 -19.91
CA ASP A 56 14.13 2.62 -21.13
C ASP A 56 14.46 1.52 -22.16
N GLY A 57 13.39 0.99 -22.77
CA GLY A 57 13.38 0.04 -23.89
C GLY A 57 13.90 -1.37 -23.60
N GLN A 58 15.14 -1.48 -23.11
CA GLN A 58 15.88 -2.72 -22.86
C GLN A 58 16.40 -2.82 -21.42
N TYR A 59 16.57 -1.69 -20.72
CA TYR A 59 17.21 -1.62 -19.42
C TYR A 59 16.26 -1.14 -18.31
N LEU A 60 16.33 -1.80 -17.15
CA LEU A 60 15.83 -1.26 -15.89
C LEU A 60 17.01 -0.65 -15.13
N THR A 61 16.90 0.61 -14.72
CA THR A 61 17.83 1.21 -13.77
C THR A 61 17.42 0.75 -12.38
N LEU A 62 17.98 -0.39 -11.95
CA LEU A 62 17.64 -1.03 -10.67
C LEU A 62 18.39 -0.37 -9.51
N SER A 63 17.65 0.23 -8.59
CA SER A 63 18.11 0.61 -7.27
C SER A 63 17.69 -0.44 -6.22
N ASN A 64 18.39 -0.49 -5.09
CA ASN A 64 17.86 -1.06 -3.85
C ASN A 64 17.77 0.09 -2.85
N PRO A 65 16.69 0.89 -2.88
CA PRO A 65 16.52 2.00 -1.96
C PRO A 65 16.27 1.46 -0.54
N ASP A 66 16.36 2.30 0.49
CA ASP A 66 16.05 1.86 1.86
C ASP A 66 14.60 1.38 2.02
N ASP A 67 14.34 0.58 3.06
CA ASP A 67 12.96 0.22 3.40
C ASP A 67 12.18 1.46 3.86
N SER A 68 10.93 1.57 3.40
CA SER A 68 10.06 2.75 3.54
C SER A 68 10.41 3.95 2.64
N ALA A 69 11.19 3.75 1.57
CA ALA A 69 11.39 4.75 0.52
C ALA A 69 10.06 5.34 0.01
N LEU A 70 10.02 6.68 -0.14
CA LEU A 70 8.80 7.44 -0.42
C LEU A 70 8.72 7.86 -1.89
N TYR A 71 7.64 7.48 -2.56
CA TYR A 71 7.33 7.84 -3.94
C TYR A 71 6.15 8.81 -4.02
N LEU A 72 6.34 9.95 -4.70
CA LEU A 72 5.32 10.99 -4.90
C LEU A 72 4.77 10.94 -6.33
N PHE A 73 3.62 10.30 -6.53
CA PHE A 73 3.00 10.16 -7.86
C PHE A 73 2.22 11.41 -8.27
N SER A 74 2.52 11.94 -9.45
CA SER A 74 1.78 13.05 -10.06
C SER A 74 0.38 12.66 -10.53
N GLY A 75 0.11 11.35 -10.66
CA GLY A 75 -1.20 10.78 -10.96
C GLY A 75 -1.99 10.31 -9.73
N ASP A 76 -3.24 9.91 -9.98
CA ASP A 76 -4.19 9.46 -8.96
C ASP A 76 -4.09 7.94 -8.69
N ASN A 77 -3.20 7.22 -9.38
CA ASN A 77 -3.02 5.77 -9.29
C ASN A 77 -1.51 5.43 -9.22
N ALA A 78 -1.10 4.62 -8.24
CA ALA A 78 0.21 3.97 -8.24
C ALA A 78 0.08 2.54 -8.77
N ASN A 79 0.76 2.24 -9.87
CA ASN A 79 0.79 0.89 -10.45
C ASN A 79 2.11 0.19 -10.10
N ILE A 80 2.02 -1.01 -9.53
CA ILE A 80 3.16 -1.78 -9.00
C ILE A 80 3.22 -3.13 -9.68
N TYR A 81 4.41 -3.49 -10.14
CA TYR A 81 4.69 -4.63 -10.99
C TYR A 81 5.84 -5.46 -10.42
N LEU A 82 5.81 -6.77 -10.63
CA LEU A 82 6.87 -7.70 -10.23
C LEU A 82 7.34 -8.50 -11.44
N SER A 83 8.64 -8.56 -11.67
CA SER A 83 9.22 -9.48 -12.66
C SER A 83 8.78 -10.91 -12.31
N PRO A 84 8.15 -11.67 -13.24
CA PRO A 84 7.49 -12.92 -12.90
C PRO A 84 8.45 -13.89 -12.21
N LEU A 85 7.99 -14.47 -11.11
CA LEU A 85 8.76 -15.44 -10.32
C LEU A 85 8.32 -16.85 -10.70
N ASN A 86 9.26 -17.79 -10.72
CA ASN A 86 8.93 -19.19 -10.96
C ASN A 86 8.06 -19.74 -9.80
N PRO A 87 6.78 -20.08 -10.01
CA PRO A 87 5.85 -20.44 -8.93
C PRO A 87 6.17 -21.81 -8.30
N LEU A 88 7.05 -22.60 -8.92
CA LEU A 88 7.54 -23.87 -8.36
C LEU A 88 8.70 -23.67 -7.37
N THR A 89 9.24 -22.45 -7.26
CA THR A 89 10.42 -22.13 -6.44
C THR A 89 10.19 -20.91 -5.52
N TYR A 90 9.25 -20.03 -5.88
CA TYR A 90 8.92 -18.83 -5.11
C TYR A 90 7.42 -18.58 -5.05
N SER A 91 6.96 -17.94 -3.97
CA SER A 91 5.68 -17.23 -3.92
C SER A 91 5.89 -15.84 -3.31
N TYR A 92 4.87 -14.99 -3.42
CA TYR A 92 4.88 -13.68 -2.80
C TYR A 92 3.57 -13.41 -2.05
N THR A 93 3.64 -12.61 -1.00
CA THR A 93 2.47 -11.96 -0.39
C THR A 93 2.56 -10.45 -0.58
N LYS A 94 1.40 -9.78 -0.70
CA LYS A 94 1.28 -8.34 -0.87
C LYS A 94 0.29 -7.77 0.14
N GLN A 95 0.62 -6.63 0.75
CA GLN A 95 -0.22 -5.93 1.71
C GLN A 95 -0.21 -4.44 1.39
N VAL A 96 -1.39 -3.82 1.45
CA VAL A 96 -1.56 -2.36 1.34
C VAL A 96 -2.20 -1.87 2.63
N ILE A 97 -1.64 -0.81 3.23
CA ILE A 97 -2.21 -0.14 4.41
C ILE A 97 -2.42 1.34 4.03
N GLU A 98 -3.68 1.78 3.96
CA GLU A 98 -4.02 3.20 3.86
C GLU A 98 -3.98 3.82 5.26
N ALA A 99 -3.14 4.84 5.44
CA ALA A 99 -3.06 5.65 6.66
C ALA A 99 -3.32 7.13 6.34
N GLU A 100 -3.64 7.91 7.37
CA GLU A 100 -3.59 9.37 7.25
C GLU A 100 -2.15 9.83 7.14
N ASP A 101 -1.87 10.74 6.20
CA ASP A 101 -0.55 11.38 6.13
C ASP A 101 -0.33 12.17 7.42
N PRO A 102 0.71 11.90 8.24
CA PRO A 102 0.96 12.64 9.47
C PRO A 102 1.16 14.14 9.22
N VAL A 103 1.70 14.51 8.05
CA VAL A 103 1.92 15.91 7.67
C VAL A 103 0.60 16.63 7.34
N ASP A 104 -0.27 16.04 6.51
CA ASP A 104 -1.64 16.56 6.31
C ASP A 104 -2.48 16.56 7.59
N LYS A 105 -2.33 15.54 8.44
CA LYS A 105 -3.06 15.46 9.71
C LYS A 105 -2.64 16.58 10.66
N LEU A 106 -1.34 16.82 10.81
CA LEU A 106 -0.81 17.91 11.62
C LEU A 106 -1.22 19.27 11.03
N ALA A 107 -1.07 19.46 9.71
CA ALA A 107 -1.50 20.68 9.02
C ALA A 107 -3.01 20.95 9.15
N SER A 108 -3.85 19.91 9.04
CA SER A 108 -5.31 20.00 9.18
C SER A 108 -5.72 20.30 10.62
N ASN A 109 -5.08 19.66 11.61
CA ASN A 109 -5.31 19.95 13.03
C ASN A 109 -4.88 21.38 13.39
N THR A 110 -3.73 21.84 12.89
CA THR A 110 -3.27 23.21 13.11
C THR A 110 -4.14 24.21 12.35
N PHE A 111 -4.55 23.94 11.11
CA PHE A 111 -5.46 24.81 10.37
C PHE A 111 -6.84 24.88 11.03
N SER A 112 -7.33 23.76 11.59
CA SER A 112 -8.54 23.74 12.42
C SER A 112 -8.35 24.56 13.70
N SER A 113 -7.17 24.52 14.32
CA SER A 113 -6.83 25.35 15.49
C SER A 113 -6.74 26.84 15.16
N LEU A 114 -6.19 27.20 13.98
CA LEU A 114 -6.22 28.57 13.45
C LEU A 114 -7.67 29.03 13.17
N LEU A 115 -8.47 28.17 12.55
CA LEU A 115 -9.89 28.41 12.34
C LEU A 115 -10.68 28.48 13.66
N ASP A 116 -10.28 27.79 14.71
CA ASP A 116 -10.96 27.86 16.01
C ASP A 116 -10.53 29.08 16.83
N ILE A 117 -9.29 29.58 16.66
CA ILE A 117 -8.90 30.94 17.10
C ILE A 117 -9.78 31.97 16.39
N LEU A 118 -9.97 31.84 15.07
CA LEU A 118 -10.82 32.73 14.28
C LEU A 118 -12.31 32.59 14.59
N LYS A 119 -12.82 31.37 14.84
CA LYS A 119 -14.24 31.12 15.16
C LYS A 119 -14.63 31.48 16.58
N LYS A 120 -13.67 31.48 17.51
CA LYS A 120 -13.85 32.16 18.81
C LYS A 120 -14.01 33.68 18.65
N GLY A 121 -13.63 34.24 17.49
CA GLY A 121 -14.04 35.57 17.02
C GLY A 121 -15.16 35.59 15.95
N ALA A 122 -15.67 34.44 15.48
CA ALA A 122 -16.60 34.34 14.35
C ALA A 122 -17.45 33.05 14.36
N LEU A 123 -18.64 33.11 14.94
CA LEU A 123 -19.58 31.99 15.12
C LEU A 123 -20.35 31.65 13.81
N LEU A 124 -20.52 30.35 13.43
CA LEU A 124 -21.65 29.76 12.65
C LEU A 124 -21.40 28.27 12.20
N PRO A 125 -22.42 27.36 12.12
CA PRO A 125 -22.25 25.94 11.68
C PRO A 125 -23.31 25.31 10.70
N GLY A 126 -22.96 24.18 10.03
CA GLY A 126 -23.85 23.26 9.24
C GLY A 126 -23.24 22.88 7.85
N ILE A 127 -23.50 21.75 7.13
CA ILE A 127 -24.42 20.56 7.15
C ILE A 127 -23.75 19.43 6.28
N GLU A 128 -23.99 18.10 6.46
CA GLU A 128 -24.02 17.07 5.34
C GLU A 128 -24.31 15.56 5.70
N LYS A 129 -24.87 14.77 4.72
CA LYS A 129 -24.96 13.26 4.57
C LYS A 129 -25.90 12.87 3.39
N ALA A 130 -26.01 11.66 2.78
CA ALA A 130 -25.38 10.31 2.81
C ALA A 130 -25.43 9.67 1.35
N LEU A 131 -25.53 8.38 0.96
CA LEU A 131 -25.71 7.02 1.56
C LEU A 131 -25.12 5.89 0.62
N MET A 132 -25.78 4.73 0.37
CA MET A 132 -25.27 3.51 -0.36
C MET A 132 -26.40 2.60 -0.93
N PHE A 133 -26.12 1.67 -1.89
CA PHE A 133 -26.29 0.15 -1.82
C PHE A 133 -26.17 -0.66 -3.17
N ASP A 134 -26.19 -2.02 -3.10
CA ASP A 134 -25.93 -3.12 -4.11
C ASP A 134 -26.65 -4.47 -3.63
N PRO A 135 -26.49 -5.77 -4.08
CA PRO A 135 -25.71 -6.51 -5.14
C PRO A 135 -26.37 -7.77 -5.86
N SER A 136 -25.58 -8.58 -6.63
CA SER A 136 -25.73 -10.04 -7.04
C SER A 136 -26.69 -10.45 -8.21
N ALA A 137 -26.76 -11.67 -8.81
CA ALA A 137 -26.27 -13.07 -8.54
C ALA A 137 -25.99 -13.97 -9.82
N GLU A 138 -26.14 -15.33 -9.79
CA GLU A 138 -25.36 -16.32 -10.64
C GLU A 138 -26.04 -17.73 -10.96
N PHE A 139 -25.30 -18.76 -11.53
CA PHE A 139 -25.52 -20.26 -11.76
C PHE A 139 -26.04 -20.82 -13.15
N ILE A 140 -25.90 -22.10 -13.66
CA ILE A 140 -24.96 -23.29 -13.57
C ILE A 140 -25.23 -24.41 -14.70
N SER A 141 -24.60 -25.64 -14.73
CA SER A 141 -24.70 -26.77 -15.76
C SER A 141 -24.23 -28.19 -15.22
N PRO A 142 -23.88 -29.37 -15.91
CA PRO A 142 -23.88 -29.91 -17.34
C PRO A 142 -24.09 -31.49 -17.62
N ALA A 143 -23.97 -31.99 -18.89
CA ALA A 143 -23.43 -33.31 -19.47
C ALA A 143 -24.11 -34.75 -19.44
N GLU A 144 -23.73 -35.71 -20.36
CA GLU A 144 -23.85 -37.23 -20.29
C GLU A 144 -23.04 -38.11 -21.36
N ASP A 145 -23.24 -39.46 -21.52
CA ASP A 145 -22.19 -40.55 -21.73
C ASP A 145 -22.53 -41.85 -22.62
N LEU A 146 -21.63 -42.86 -22.87
CA LEU A 146 -21.88 -44.24 -23.48
C LEU A 146 -20.69 -45.31 -23.53
N ALA A 147 -20.92 -46.65 -23.78
CA ALA A 147 -19.93 -47.79 -23.53
C ALA A 147 -19.97 -49.14 -24.38
N ALA A 148 -18.98 -50.06 -24.23
CA ALA A 148 -18.81 -51.46 -24.80
C ALA A 148 -17.53 -52.22 -24.23
N ASP A 149 -17.09 -53.50 -24.50
CA ASP A 149 -17.65 -54.89 -24.67
C ASP A 149 -16.52 -56.01 -24.57
N CYS A 150 -16.81 -57.33 -24.35
CA CYS A 150 -16.12 -58.22 -23.35
C CYS A 150 -15.14 -59.39 -23.68
N ASP A 151 -14.94 -59.94 -24.89
CA ASP A 151 -14.07 -61.16 -25.08
C ASP A 151 -12.55 -60.84 -25.04
N THR A 152 -12.19 -59.90 -24.16
CA THR A 152 -11.05 -58.97 -24.22
C THR A 152 -10.32 -58.83 -22.87
N ILE A 153 -10.89 -59.33 -21.76
CA ILE A 153 -10.43 -59.08 -20.38
C ILE A 153 -8.97 -59.49 -20.13
N GLU A 154 -8.56 -60.71 -20.48
CA GLU A 154 -7.22 -61.19 -20.12
C GLU A 154 -6.12 -60.44 -20.91
N ASP A 155 -6.34 -60.20 -22.20
CA ASP A 155 -5.42 -59.42 -23.02
C ASP A 155 -5.35 -57.96 -22.56
N TYR A 156 -6.46 -57.37 -22.12
CA TYR A 156 -6.46 -56.03 -21.54
C TYR A 156 -5.74 -56.01 -20.18
N ILE A 157 -5.88 -57.01 -19.32
CA ILE A 157 -5.12 -57.12 -18.06
C ILE A 157 -3.61 -57.24 -18.33
N ARG A 158 -3.21 -58.00 -19.35
CA ARG A 158 -1.80 -58.08 -19.79
C ARG A 158 -1.31 -56.76 -20.36
N ALA A 159 -2.08 -56.11 -21.23
CA ALA A 159 -1.75 -54.80 -21.80
C ALA A 159 -1.65 -53.70 -20.73
N LEU A 160 -2.49 -53.75 -19.69
CA LEU A 160 -2.41 -52.90 -18.51
C LEU A 160 -1.12 -53.16 -17.71
N GLN A 161 -0.79 -54.42 -17.44
CA GLN A 161 0.46 -54.79 -16.77
C GLN A 161 1.71 -54.32 -17.55
N ASP A 162 1.74 -54.48 -18.86
CA ASP A 162 2.85 -54.03 -19.70
C ASP A 162 2.93 -52.51 -19.82
N SER A 163 1.79 -51.82 -19.92
CA SER A 163 1.75 -50.35 -19.94
C SER A 163 2.22 -49.76 -18.60
N LEU A 164 1.75 -50.28 -17.47
CA LEU A 164 2.10 -49.80 -16.12
C LEU A 164 3.55 -50.07 -15.70
N LYS A 165 4.30 -50.91 -16.43
CA LYS A 165 5.76 -51.01 -16.26
C LYS A 165 6.47 -49.72 -16.69
N ASN A 166 5.97 -49.04 -17.72
CA ASN A 166 6.53 -47.78 -18.20
C ASN A 166 5.88 -46.56 -17.53
N ASN A 167 6.11 -46.41 -16.23
CA ASN A 167 5.49 -45.36 -15.40
C ASN A 167 5.91 -43.90 -15.73
N HIS A 168 6.74 -43.69 -16.76
CA HIS A 168 7.30 -42.40 -17.22
C HIS A 168 7.91 -41.50 -16.11
N LYS A 169 8.33 -42.08 -14.97
CA LYS A 169 8.78 -41.30 -13.79
C LYS A 169 10.04 -40.47 -14.08
N THR A 170 10.94 -40.98 -14.92
CA THR A 170 12.16 -40.24 -15.31
C THR A 170 11.80 -39.02 -16.15
N GLU A 171 10.87 -39.17 -17.09
CA GLU A 171 10.42 -38.14 -18.01
C GLU A 171 9.57 -37.09 -17.31
N ILE A 172 8.63 -37.50 -16.45
CA ILE A 172 7.88 -36.60 -15.55
C ILE A 172 8.84 -35.73 -14.73
N ASN A 173 9.86 -36.34 -14.12
CA ASN A 173 10.85 -35.62 -13.32
C ASN A 173 11.77 -34.73 -14.16
N GLN A 174 12.07 -35.09 -15.41
CA GLN A 174 12.85 -34.26 -16.32
C GLN A 174 12.05 -33.05 -16.83
N VAL A 175 10.76 -33.22 -17.11
CA VAL A 175 9.85 -32.10 -17.43
C VAL A 175 9.71 -31.19 -16.20
N PHE A 176 9.47 -31.75 -15.00
CA PHE A 176 9.40 -30.98 -13.76
C PHE A 176 10.67 -30.17 -13.47
N LYS A 177 11.87 -30.76 -13.63
CA LYS A 177 13.14 -30.02 -13.54
C LYS A 177 13.20 -28.87 -14.54
N THR A 178 12.87 -29.13 -15.80
CA THR A 178 12.82 -28.10 -16.87
C THR A 178 11.90 -26.93 -16.51
N LEU A 179 10.75 -27.21 -15.88
CA LEU A 179 9.82 -26.20 -15.36
C LEU A 179 10.38 -25.43 -14.14
N LYS A 180 11.01 -26.14 -13.19
CA LYS A 180 11.59 -25.53 -11.99
C LYS A 180 12.84 -24.67 -12.29
N GLU A 181 13.50 -24.96 -13.41
CA GLU A 181 14.64 -24.24 -14.00
C GLU A 181 14.22 -23.18 -15.05
N LEU A 182 12.94 -22.81 -15.12
CA LEU A 182 12.50 -21.64 -15.88
C LEU A 182 13.00 -20.37 -15.19
N ASP A 183 13.86 -19.65 -15.91
CA ASP A 183 14.11 -18.23 -15.71
C ASP A 183 13.05 -17.45 -16.49
N PHE A 184 12.41 -16.50 -15.82
CA PHE A 184 11.30 -15.71 -16.33
C PHE A 184 11.73 -14.31 -16.78
N ARG A 185 13.03 -13.97 -16.77
CA ARG A 185 13.52 -12.64 -17.18
C ARG A 185 13.39 -12.37 -18.69
N GLU A 186 13.39 -13.41 -19.52
CA GLU A 186 13.32 -13.31 -20.99
C GLU A 186 12.10 -14.07 -21.52
N LYS A 187 11.05 -13.34 -21.94
CA LYS A 187 9.77 -13.90 -22.39
C LYS A 187 9.95 -15.02 -23.43
N THR A 188 10.69 -14.76 -24.50
CA THR A 188 10.89 -15.71 -25.62
C THR A 188 11.57 -17.02 -25.17
N VAL A 189 12.61 -16.93 -24.33
CA VAL A 189 13.31 -18.11 -23.79
C VAL A 189 12.41 -18.90 -22.83
N THR A 190 11.63 -18.19 -22.01
CA THR A 190 10.64 -18.80 -21.10
C THR A 190 9.59 -19.59 -21.90
N GLN A 191 8.96 -18.95 -22.88
CA GLN A 191 7.93 -19.55 -23.74
C GLN A 191 8.48 -20.77 -24.49
N GLN A 192 9.67 -20.68 -25.11
CA GLN A 192 10.28 -21.82 -25.82
C GLN A 192 10.53 -23.03 -24.92
N LYS A 193 11.01 -22.81 -23.68
CA LYS A 193 11.17 -23.89 -22.69
C LYS A 193 9.82 -24.49 -22.29
N ILE A 194 8.79 -23.67 -22.09
CA ILE A 194 7.42 -24.13 -21.76
C ILE A 194 6.83 -24.95 -22.90
N SER A 195 6.89 -24.50 -24.15
CA SER A 195 6.37 -25.27 -25.30
C SER A 195 7.05 -26.63 -25.46
N LYS A 196 8.37 -26.70 -25.23
CA LYS A 196 9.11 -27.98 -25.22
C LYS A 196 8.68 -28.89 -24.06
N ALA A 197 8.44 -28.33 -22.88
CA ALA A 197 7.96 -29.06 -21.72
C ALA A 197 6.54 -29.61 -21.95
N GLU A 198 5.63 -28.78 -22.50
CA GLU A 198 4.22 -29.13 -22.77
C GLU A 198 4.08 -30.23 -23.84
N ALA A 199 4.96 -30.24 -24.85
CA ALA A 199 5.01 -31.33 -25.83
C ALA A 199 5.35 -32.69 -25.18
N ASN A 200 6.36 -32.71 -24.29
CA ASN A 200 6.73 -33.91 -23.53
C ASN A 200 5.60 -34.33 -22.57
N ARG A 201 5.01 -33.38 -21.85
CA ARG A 201 3.86 -33.59 -20.95
C ARG A 201 2.66 -34.18 -21.69
N THR A 202 2.35 -33.69 -22.89
CA THR A 202 1.26 -34.19 -23.73
C THR A 202 1.48 -35.65 -24.14
N ALA A 203 2.71 -36.03 -24.48
CA ALA A 203 3.06 -37.43 -24.79
C ALA A 203 2.89 -38.34 -23.56
N ILE A 204 3.35 -37.91 -22.38
CA ILE A 204 3.17 -38.63 -21.11
C ILE A 204 1.69 -38.74 -20.75
N LYS A 205 0.93 -37.64 -20.85
CA LYS A 205 -0.50 -37.62 -20.55
C LYS A 205 -1.27 -38.61 -21.43
N LYS A 206 -1.00 -38.65 -22.74
CA LYS A 206 -1.63 -39.60 -23.67
C LYS A 206 -1.42 -41.06 -23.23
N HIS A 207 -0.24 -41.41 -22.71
CA HIS A 207 -0.01 -42.74 -22.16
C HIS A 207 -0.91 -43.03 -20.93
N PHE A 208 -1.04 -42.09 -20.00
CA PHE A 208 -1.92 -42.25 -18.83
C PHE A 208 -3.42 -42.25 -19.18
N ASP A 209 -3.83 -41.49 -20.20
CA ASP A 209 -5.20 -41.48 -20.70
C ASP A 209 -5.52 -42.83 -21.40
N ASN A 210 -4.59 -43.39 -22.18
CA ASN A 210 -4.74 -44.75 -22.74
C ASN A 210 -4.87 -45.82 -21.64
N ILE A 211 -4.11 -45.75 -20.54
CA ILE A 211 -4.25 -46.69 -19.42
C ILE A 211 -5.59 -46.47 -18.70
N GLN A 212 -6.06 -45.22 -18.56
CA GLN A 212 -7.38 -44.94 -18.00
C GLN A 212 -8.49 -45.61 -18.83
N GLU A 213 -8.42 -45.50 -20.16
CA GLU A 213 -9.36 -46.12 -21.09
C GLU A 213 -9.34 -47.65 -20.96
N LEU A 214 -8.14 -48.27 -20.99
CA LEU A 214 -7.98 -49.72 -20.78
C LEU A 214 -8.54 -50.18 -19.42
N LEU A 215 -8.31 -49.43 -18.33
CA LEU A 215 -8.88 -49.74 -17.01
C LEU A 215 -10.41 -49.64 -17.01
N THR A 216 -10.96 -48.55 -17.55
CA THR A 216 -12.42 -48.32 -17.60
C THR A 216 -13.11 -49.40 -18.42
N VAL A 217 -12.57 -49.75 -19.59
CA VAL A 217 -13.08 -50.87 -20.39
C VAL A 217 -12.99 -52.15 -19.57
N THR A 218 -11.80 -52.58 -19.12
CA THR A 218 -11.61 -53.82 -18.33
C THR A 218 -12.57 -53.95 -17.15
N ALA A 219 -12.80 -52.85 -16.41
CA ALA A 219 -13.75 -52.80 -15.31
C ALA A 219 -15.20 -53.07 -15.76
N GLN A 220 -15.64 -52.43 -16.84
CA GLN A 220 -16.95 -52.66 -17.43
C GLN A 220 -17.09 -54.11 -17.94
N LEU A 221 -16.03 -54.68 -18.52
CA LEU A 221 -16.05 -56.05 -19.05
C LEU A 221 -16.27 -57.11 -17.95
N ILE A 222 -15.53 -56.96 -16.84
CA ILE A 222 -15.65 -57.80 -15.63
C ILE A 222 -17.06 -57.65 -15.03
N LYS A 223 -17.56 -56.41 -14.97
CA LYS A 223 -18.89 -56.08 -14.42
C LYS A 223 -20.06 -56.57 -15.26
N GLU A 224 -19.93 -56.65 -16.59
CA GLU A 224 -20.99 -57.13 -17.50
C GLU A 224 -21.19 -58.66 -17.45
N GLU A 225 -20.39 -59.38 -16.64
CA GLU A 225 -20.49 -60.82 -16.35
C GLU A 225 -20.46 -61.78 -17.56
N LYS A 226 -20.18 -61.30 -18.78
CA LYS A 226 -20.29 -62.09 -20.03
C LYS A 226 -19.42 -63.36 -20.02
N CYS A 227 -18.36 -63.41 -19.20
CA CYS A 227 -17.53 -64.59 -18.98
C CYS A 227 -18.24 -65.77 -18.28
N LYS A 228 -19.34 -65.56 -17.55
CA LYS A 228 -20.09 -66.64 -16.86
C LYS A 228 -20.59 -67.74 -17.80
N ALA A 229 -20.76 -67.45 -19.09
CA ALA A 229 -21.25 -68.41 -20.07
C ALA A 229 -20.18 -69.42 -20.56
N ARG A 230 -18.89 -69.14 -20.40
CA ARG A 230 -17.78 -69.98 -20.90
C ARG A 230 -16.95 -70.66 -19.80
N CYS A 231 -16.71 -69.99 -18.67
CA CYS A 231 -15.84 -70.48 -17.61
C CYS A 231 -16.62 -71.24 -16.53
N GLY A 232 -16.63 -72.58 -16.60
CA GLY A 232 -17.42 -73.42 -15.71
C GLY A 232 -16.95 -73.43 -14.24
N LYS A 233 -17.86 -73.12 -13.32
CA LYS A 233 -17.82 -73.38 -11.85
C LYS A 233 -16.69 -72.75 -11.01
N LEU A 234 -15.67 -72.13 -11.58
CA LEU A 234 -14.72 -71.29 -10.84
C LEU A 234 -15.14 -69.82 -10.91
N ASP A 235 -15.20 -69.15 -9.76
CA ASP A 235 -15.48 -67.71 -9.67
C ASP A 235 -14.23 -66.89 -10.02
N ASN A 236 -13.84 -66.95 -11.29
CA ASN A 236 -12.75 -66.15 -11.83
C ASN A 236 -13.03 -64.64 -11.75
N ASN A 237 -14.29 -64.22 -11.55
CA ASN A 237 -14.65 -62.81 -11.46
C ASN A 237 -14.01 -62.16 -10.23
N SER A 238 -14.05 -62.86 -9.10
CA SER A 238 -13.35 -62.45 -7.87
C SER A 238 -11.84 -62.25 -8.07
N ILE A 239 -11.21 -63.10 -8.89
CA ILE A 239 -9.77 -63.07 -9.19
C ILE A 239 -9.42 -61.91 -10.12
N TYR A 240 -10.17 -61.73 -11.22
CA TYR A 240 -9.95 -60.61 -12.13
C TYR A 240 -10.24 -59.26 -11.47
N GLN A 241 -11.25 -59.16 -10.59
CA GLN A 241 -11.53 -57.95 -9.82
C GLN A 241 -10.38 -57.63 -8.84
N ALA A 242 -9.77 -58.63 -8.20
CA ALA A 242 -8.59 -58.43 -7.35
C ALA A 242 -7.40 -57.86 -8.16
N PHE A 243 -7.05 -58.50 -9.28
CA PHE A 243 -5.98 -57.99 -10.16
C PHE A 243 -6.28 -56.58 -10.70
N LEU A 244 -7.53 -56.29 -11.07
CA LEU A 244 -7.92 -54.95 -11.52
C LEU A 244 -7.80 -53.90 -10.40
N ASN A 245 -8.14 -54.25 -9.15
CA ASN A 245 -7.99 -53.36 -8.00
C ASN A 245 -6.51 -53.04 -7.74
N ASP A 246 -5.62 -54.03 -7.82
CA ASP A 246 -4.18 -53.84 -7.67
C ASP A 246 -3.61 -52.94 -8.80
N LEU A 247 -3.97 -53.22 -10.06
CA LEU A 247 -3.54 -52.42 -11.21
C LEU A 247 -4.10 -50.99 -11.16
N SER A 248 -5.35 -50.81 -10.71
CA SER A 248 -5.97 -49.50 -10.48
C SER A 248 -5.27 -48.72 -9.35
N THR A 249 -4.81 -49.41 -8.30
CA THR A 249 -4.03 -48.80 -7.22
C THR A 249 -2.67 -48.31 -7.73
N ILE A 250 -1.93 -49.18 -8.43
CA ILE A 250 -0.63 -48.84 -9.05
C ILE A 250 -0.81 -47.66 -10.04
N PHE A 251 -1.83 -47.71 -10.89
CA PHE A 251 -2.17 -46.64 -11.81
C PHE A 251 -2.47 -45.32 -11.07
N THR A 252 -3.25 -45.36 -9.99
CA THR A 252 -3.60 -44.17 -9.20
C THR A 252 -2.36 -43.51 -8.59
N GLU A 253 -1.42 -44.31 -8.06
CA GLU A 253 -0.13 -43.81 -7.57
C GLU A 253 0.74 -43.20 -8.68
N GLN A 254 0.76 -43.80 -9.88
CA GLN A 254 1.50 -43.26 -11.01
C GLN A 254 0.84 -41.98 -11.56
N LYS A 255 -0.48 -41.97 -11.75
CA LYS A 255 -1.27 -40.82 -12.22
C LYS A 255 -1.18 -39.63 -11.26
N LYS A 256 -1.02 -39.86 -9.95
CA LYS A 256 -0.74 -38.82 -8.96
C LYS A 256 0.51 -37.98 -9.32
N ARG A 257 1.55 -38.59 -9.91
CA ARG A 257 2.75 -37.88 -10.39
C ARG A 257 2.44 -36.95 -11.55
N LEU A 258 1.65 -37.44 -12.52
CA LEU A 258 1.16 -36.63 -13.64
C LEU A 258 0.26 -35.49 -13.13
N ASN A 259 -0.66 -35.74 -12.21
CA ASN A 259 -1.54 -34.70 -11.63
C ASN A 259 -0.74 -33.59 -10.91
N ASN A 260 0.35 -33.95 -10.23
CA ASN A 260 1.27 -32.97 -9.63
C ASN A 260 2.06 -32.19 -10.70
N LEU A 261 2.46 -32.83 -11.81
CA LEU A 261 3.07 -32.14 -12.96
C LEU A 261 2.09 -31.21 -13.67
N ASP A 262 0.85 -31.64 -13.89
CA ASP A 262 -0.24 -30.82 -14.47
C ASP A 262 -0.55 -29.61 -13.57
N SER A 263 -0.51 -29.78 -12.25
CA SER A 263 -0.62 -28.68 -11.29
C SER A 263 0.57 -27.70 -11.42
N ALA A 264 1.78 -28.22 -11.65
CA ALA A 264 2.98 -27.42 -11.89
C ALA A 264 2.89 -26.60 -13.19
N PHE A 265 2.38 -27.19 -14.28
CA PHE A 265 2.08 -26.48 -15.53
C PHE A 265 1.01 -25.41 -15.34
N LYS A 266 -0.07 -25.71 -14.61
CA LYS A 266 -1.16 -24.76 -14.37
C LYS A 266 -0.64 -23.45 -13.76
N MET A 267 0.10 -23.52 -12.64
CA MET A 267 0.63 -22.32 -11.98
C MET A 267 1.60 -21.54 -12.88
N ILE A 268 2.42 -22.23 -13.69
CA ILE A 268 3.32 -21.58 -14.64
C ILE A 268 2.53 -20.85 -15.73
N ASN A 269 1.52 -21.49 -16.30
CA ASN A 269 0.68 -20.89 -17.34
C ASN A 269 -0.16 -19.72 -16.79
N GLU A 270 -0.58 -19.75 -15.53
CA GLU A 270 -1.23 -18.64 -14.83
C GLU A 270 -0.29 -17.42 -14.70
N VAL A 271 0.94 -17.63 -14.21
CA VAL A 271 1.97 -16.56 -14.11
C VAL A 271 2.37 -16.01 -15.49
N VAL A 272 2.46 -16.87 -16.51
CA VAL A 272 2.70 -16.46 -17.90
C VAL A 272 1.55 -15.60 -18.41
N ALA A 273 0.30 -16.05 -18.31
CA ALA A 273 -0.86 -15.30 -18.81
C ALA A 273 -1.00 -13.92 -18.15
N GLU A 274 -0.75 -13.82 -16.84
CA GLU A 274 -0.75 -12.52 -16.13
C GLU A 274 0.40 -11.60 -16.60
N ALA A 275 1.59 -12.16 -16.83
CA ALA A 275 2.74 -11.41 -17.33
C ALA A 275 2.58 -10.95 -18.79
N GLU A 276 1.92 -11.74 -19.64
CA GLU A 276 1.71 -11.41 -21.06
C GLU A 276 0.81 -10.19 -21.28
N ILE A 277 -0.04 -9.84 -20.33
CA ILE A 277 -0.87 -8.63 -20.36
C ILE A 277 -0.02 -7.36 -20.15
N ASN A 278 1.12 -7.46 -19.45
CA ASN A 278 1.89 -6.31 -18.97
C ASN A 278 3.34 -6.37 -19.48
N VAL A 279 3.50 -6.31 -20.81
CA VAL A 279 4.79 -6.24 -21.50
C VAL A 279 5.27 -4.79 -21.59
N PHE A 280 6.50 -4.53 -21.14
CA PHE A 280 7.17 -3.23 -21.25
C PHE A 280 8.57 -3.44 -21.84
N GLY A 281 8.78 -2.95 -23.07
CA GLY A 281 9.99 -3.23 -23.84
C GLY A 281 10.13 -4.72 -24.16
N ASN A 282 11.31 -5.30 -23.90
CA ASN A 282 11.55 -6.75 -23.98
C ASN A 282 11.19 -7.54 -22.70
N ARG A 283 10.68 -6.86 -21.66
CA ARG A 283 10.34 -7.43 -20.35
C ARG A 283 8.83 -7.56 -20.17
N TRP A 284 8.42 -8.38 -19.22
CA TRP A 284 7.03 -8.67 -18.86
C TRP A 284 6.89 -8.78 -17.33
N PHE A 285 5.72 -8.45 -16.78
CA PHE A 285 5.55 -8.29 -15.34
C PHE A 285 4.18 -8.75 -14.84
N VAL A 286 4.14 -9.33 -13.64
CA VAL A 286 2.91 -9.59 -12.87
C VAL A 286 2.41 -8.27 -12.28
N ASN A 287 1.11 -7.94 -12.37
CA ASN A 287 0.58 -6.74 -11.74
C ASN A 287 0.31 -7.01 -10.25
N LEU A 288 1.13 -6.44 -9.37
CA LEU A 288 0.89 -6.60 -7.95
C LEU A 288 -0.26 -5.73 -7.46
N ALA A 289 -0.32 -4.46 -7.88
CA ALA A 289 -1.37 -3.56 -7.45
C ALA A 289 -1.59 -2.39 -8.42
N ASN A 290 -2.82 -1.89 -8.42
CA ASN A 290 -3.19 -0.55 -8.86
C ASN A 290 -3.86 0.15 -7.66
N ILE A 291 -3.17 1.13 -7.06
CA ILE A 291 -3.57 1.74 -5.79
C ILE A 291 -4.03 3.17 -6.06
N GLN A 292 -5.33 3.44 -5.86
CA GLN A 292 -5.89 4.77 -6.02
C GLN A 292 -5.45 5.71 -4.87
N LEU A 293 -4.63 6.70 -5.20
CA LEU A 293 -3.98 7.60 -4.25
C LEU A 293 -4.85 8.82 -3.90
N LYS A 294 -5.45 8.78 -2.71
CA LYS A 294 -6.21 9.91 -2.15
C LYS A 294 -5.27 11.01 -1.61
N ARG A 295 -5.73 12.27 -1.62
CA ARG A 295 -5.09 13.37 -0.86
C ARG A 295 -5.34 13.15 0.64
N GLY A 296 -4.47 13.66 1.52
CA GLY A 296 -4.58 13.43 2.97
C GLY A 296 -4.17 12.02 3.43
N LYS A 297 -3.73 11.16 2.52
CA LYS A 297 -3.41 9.75 2.79
C LYS A 297 -2.00 9.40 2.35
N ILE A 298 -1.44 8.39 3.01
CA ILE A 298 -0.22 7.69 2.64
C ILE A 298 -0.50 6.20 2.60
N TYR A 299 0.09 5.50 1.64
CA TYR A 299 -0.12 4.08 1.41
C TYR A 299 1.19 3.34 1.66
N GLN A 300 1.23 2.53 2.71
CA GLN A 300 2.32 1.59 2.90
C GLN A 300 2.05 0.35 2.03
N TYR A 301 2.93 0.09 1.08
CA TYR A 301 2.92 -1.11 0.26
C TYR A 301 4.04 -2.04 0.68
N THR A 302 3.69 -3.26 1.10
CA THR A 302 4.63 -4.28 1.55
C THR A 302 4.51 -5.50 0.65
N VAL A 303 5.63 -5.94 0.06
CA VAL A 303 5.75 -7.24 -0.62
C VAL A 303 6.73 -8.13 0.13
N GLN A 304 6.43 -9.42 0.26
CA GLN A 304 7.33 -10.40 0.90
C GLN A 304 7.48 -11.62 -0.02
N ILE A 305 8.71 -12.08 -0.23
CA ILE A 305 9.04 -13.25 -1.07
C ILE A 305 9.37 -14.43 -0.19
N TYR A 306 8.86 -15.60 -0.56
CA TYR A 306 9.07 -16.87 0.11
C TYR A 306 9.65 -17.89 -0.88
N HIS A 307 10.55 -18.74 -0.40
CA HIS A 307 10.84 -20.00 -1.05
C HIS A 307 9.67 -20.93 -0.79
N SER A 308 9.05 -21.44 -1.85
CA SER A 308 7.84 -22.28 -1.77
C SER A 308 7.56 -22.92 -3.14
N GLY A 309 6.43 -23.60 -3.27
CA GLY A 309 6.06 -24.32 -4.49
C GLY A 309 6.36 -25.80 -4.32
N TYR A 310 7.18 -26.36 -5.22
CA TYR A 310 7.38 -27.81 -5.32
C TYR A 310 8.86 -28.20 -5.47
N SER A 311 9.21 -29.38 -4.98
CA SER A 311 10.52 -30.02 -5.13
C SER A 311 10.37 -31.50 -5.50
N LEU A 312 11.49 -32.16 -5.77
CA LEU A 312 11.56 -33.62 -5.80
C LEU A 312 11.98 -34.11 -4.40
N SER A 313 11.27 -35.11 -3.87
CA SER A 313 11.71 -35.83 -2.66
C SER A 313 12.91 -36.74 -2.95
N GLU A 314 13.50 -37.34 -1.92
CA GLU A 314 14.56 -38.36 -2.06
C GLU A 314 14.10 -39.54 -2.93
N GLN A 315 12.82 -39.92 -2.83
CA GLN A 315 12.18 -40.95 -3.64
C GLN A 315 11.88 -40.48 -5.07
N ASN A 316 12.28 -39.25 -5.43
CA ASN A 316 12.00 -38.57 -6.70
C ASN A 316 10.49 -38.45 -6.98
N GLU A 317 9.71 -38.06 -5.97
CA GLU A 317 8.30 -37.68 -6.09
C GLU A 317 8.15 -36.15 -6.09
N ILE A 318 7.23 -35.61 -6.91
CA ILE A 318 6.92 -34.18 -6.90
C ILE A 318 6.10 -33.86 -5.65
N VAL A 319 6.68 -33.13 -4.71
CA VAL A 319 6.09 -32.77 -3.40
C VAL A 319 6.10 -31.27 -3.17
N ALA A 320 5.19 -30.76 -2.35
CA ALA A 320 5.18 -29.35 -1.97
C ALA A 320 6.32 -29.05 -0.99
N THR A 321 6.97 -27.89 -1.12
CA THR A 321 8.00 -27.40 -0.19
C THR A 321 7.39 -26.55 0.92
N GLU A 322 7.90 -26.67 2.15
CA GLU A 322 7.58 -25.73 3.23
C GLU A 322 7.90 -24.27 2.82
N SER A 323 7.03 -23.34 3.23
CA SER A 323 7.19 -21.93 2.89
C SER A 323 8.17 -21.23 3.83
N LYS A 324 9.32 -20.81 3.29
CA LYS A 324 10.36 -20.06 4.03
C LYS A 324 10.46 -18.65 3.49
N LYS A 325 10.21 -17.63 4.33
CA LYS A 325 10.47 -16.22 3.95
C LYS A 325 11.95 -16.03 3.59
N LEU A 326 12.19 -15.40 2.44
CA LEU A 326 13.52 -15.03 1.96
C LEU A 326 13.78 -13.54 2.15
N SER A 327 12.90 -12.72 1.56
CA SER A 327 13.09 -11.28 1.45
C SER A 327 11.77 -10.53 1.61
N GLY A 328 11.83 -9.21 1.71
CA GLY A 328 10.66 -8.34 1.71
C GLY A 328 11.06 -6.90 1.51
N LYS A 329 10.13 -6.11 0.99
CA LYS A 329 10.31 -4.67 0.79
C LYS A 329 9.06 -3.93 1.25
N THR A 330 9.27 -2.90 2.04
CA THR A 330 8.26 -1.88 2.31
C THR A 330 8.58 -0.63 1.52
N ILE A 331 7.59 -0.05 0.84
CA ILE A 331 7.68 1.28 0.21
C ILE A 331 6.46 2.12 0.59
N LEU A 332 6.63 3.43 0.60
CA LEU A 332 5.59 4.40 0.94
C LEU A 332 5.18 5.16 -0.32
N LEU A 333 3.87 5.23 -0.56
CA LEU A 333 3.30 5.79 -1.79
C LEU A 333 2.35 6.92 -1.41
N LYS A 334 2.47 8.04 -2.12
CA LYS A 334 1.73 9.25 -1.80
C LYS A 334 1.43 10.03 -3.08
N ARG A 335 0.31 10.73 -3.09
CA ARG A 335 0.00 11.65 -4.18
C ARG A 335 0.89 12.89 -4.08
N TYR A 336 1.55 13.24 -5.16
CA TYR A 336 2.40 14.42 -5.27
C TYR A 336 1.61 15.71 -5.02
N ARG A 337 2.30 16.70 -4.46
CA ARG A 337 1.82 18.06 -4.23
C ARG A 337 2.95 19.05 -4.44
N LEU A 338 2.64 20.16 -5.12
CA LEU A 338 3.59 21.24 -5.36
C LEU A 338 3.97 21.97 -4.06
N PHE A 339 3.03 22.06 -3.11
CA PHE A 339 3.25 22.64 -1.79
C PHE A 339 3.09 21.56 -0.71
N VAL A 340 4.10 21.40 0.14
CA VAL A 340 4.07 20.56 1.34
C VAL A 340 3.79 21.46 2.54
N PRO A 341 2.73 21.23 3.33
CA PRO A 341 2.47 22.02 4.52
C PRO A 341 3.40 21.59 5.67
N GLU A 342 4.26 22.50 6.14
CA GLU A 342 5.11 22.37 7.32
C GLU A 342 4.47 23.14 8.48
N VAL A 343 4.11 22.45 9.57
CA VAL A 343 3.65 23.11 10.80
C VAL A 343 4.88 23.45 11.65
N ALA A 344 5.02 24.72 12.00
CA ALA A 344 6.18 25.24 12.71
C ALA A 344 5.77 26.11 13.91
N VAL A 345 6.70 26.23 14.86
CA VAL A 345 6.67 27.23 15.94
C VAL A 345 7.83 28.19 15.69
N GLY A 346 7.62 29.48 15.98
CA GLY A 346 8.63 30.49 15.72
C GLY A 346 8.38 31.80 16.45
N VAL A 347 9.33 32.72 16.34
CA VAL A 347 9.22 34.08 16.85
C VAL A 347 8.95 35.01 15.67
N ALA A 348 7.95 35.88 15.79
CA ALA A 348 7.70 36.95 14.84
C ALA A 348 7.92 38.32 15.49
N TYR A 349 8.59 39.20 14.77
CA TYR A 349 8.81 40.60 15.13
C TYR A 349 7.94 41.47 14.23
N THR A 350 7.14 42.34 14.84
CA THR A 350 6.24 43.31 14.20
C THR A 350 6.09 44.50 15.17
N SER A 351 5.25 45.48 14.84
CA SER A 351 4.89 46.56 15.77
C SER A 351 3.42 46.92 15.62
N PHE A 352 2.59 46.47 16.57
CA PHE A 352 1.23 46.97 16.76
C PHE A 352 1.18 47.88 17.98
N GLU A 353 0.53 49.02 17.81
CA GLU A 353 0.06 49.88 18.89
C GLU A 353 -1.39 49.49 19.20
N TYR A 354 -1.75 49.37 20.48
CA TYR A 354 -3.12 49.12 20.91
C TYR A 354 -3.46 49.84 22.21
N LYS A 355 -4.74 50.21 22.35
CA LYS A 355 -5.28 50.89 23.52
C LYS A 355 -5.84 49.86 24.50
N SER A 356 -5.57 50.04 25.79
CA SER A 356 -6.37 49.40 26.86
C SER A 356 -7.16 50.45 27.62
N PHE A 357 -8.44 50.17 27.84
CA PHE A 357 -9.42 51.06 28.46
C PHE A 357 -9.75 50.56 29.87
N HIS A 358 -9.73 51.48 30.83
CA HIS A 358 -9.91 51.21 32.26
C HIS A 358 -10.83 52.27 32.86
N THR A 359 -11.42 52.03 34.02
CA THR A 359 -12.10 53.10 34.77
C THR A 359 -11.12 53.95 35.58
N THR A 360 -11.52 55.18 35.89
CA THR A 360 -10.90 56.05 36.89
C THR A 360 -11.99 56.71 37.73
N ALA A 361 -11.72 56.96 39.02
CA ALA A 361 -12.68 57.59 39.92
C ALA A 361 -12.32 59.07 40.18
N ASP A 362 -13.35 59.91 40.32
CA ASP A 362 -13.18 61.30 40.76
C ASP A 362 -13.14 61.43 42.30
N SER A 363 -13.12 62.66 42.81
CA SER A 363 -13.16 62.93 44.26
C SER A 363 -14.53 62.68 44.92
N THR A 364 -15.57 62.31 44.17
CA THR A 364 -16.88 61.89 44.70
C THR A 364 -17.05 60.36 44.70
N GLY A 365 -16.18 59.64 43.99
CA GLY A 365 -16.25 58.18 43.81
C GLY A 365 -17.00 57.75 42.55
N GLN A 366 -17.46 58.69 41.71
CA GLN A 366 -18.03 58.37 40.41
C GLN A 366 -16.93 57.85 39.49
N GLN A 367 -17.19 56.72 38.82
CA GLN A 367 -16.27 56.16 37.83
C GLN A 367 -16.51 56.76 36.45
N TYR A 368 -15.44 56.91 35.70
CA TYR A 368 -15.39 57.44 34.34
C TYR A 368 -14.46 56.59 33.46
N VAL A 369 -14.69 56.59 32.15
CA VAL A 369 -13.74 56.00 31.18
C VAL A 369 -12.42 56.76 31.24
N ALA A 370 -11.34 56.10 31.66
CA ALA A 370 -10.01 56.71 31.74
C ALA A 370 -9.40 56.94 30.35
N LYS A 371 -8.39 57.81 30.29
CA LYS A 371 -7.56 57.94 29.08
C LYS A 371 -6.89 56.59 28.77
N PRO A 372 -6.95 56.09 27.53
CA PRO A 372 -6.44 54.77 27.19
C PRO A 372 -4.93 54.69 27.39
N THR A 373 -4.47 53.59 27.98
CA THR A 373 -3.04 53.26 28.02
C THR A 373 -2.63 52.77 26.64
N ILE A 374 -1.56 53.35 26.07
CA ILE A 374 -1.00 52.94 24.78
C ILE A 374 0.03 51.84 25.03
N ASN A 375 -0.21 50.66 24.48
CA ASN A 375 0.60 49.46 24.63
C ASN A 375 1.18 49.02 23.27
N TYR A 376 2.30 48.29 23.29
CA TYR A 376 3.06 47.92 22.09
C TYR A 376 3.36 46.43 22.01
N ALA A 377 2.66 45.72 21.12
CA ALA A 377 2.97 44.33 20.80
C ALA A 377 4.15 44.28 19.79
N SER A 378 5.36 44.04 20.32
CA SER A 378 6.64 44.17 19.59
C SER A 378 7.43 42.86 19.43
N ARG A 379 7.12 41.83 20.22
CA ARG A 379 7.71 40.49 20.15
C ARG A 379 6.62 39.45 20.30
N LEU A 380 6.37 38.65 19.26
CA LEU A 380 5.29 37.69 19.23
C LEU A 380 5.85 36.27 19.24
N ASN A 381 5.57 35.53 20.32
CA ASN A 381 5.69 34.08 20.31
C ASN A 381 4.54 33.54 19.46
N VAL A 382 4.83 33.01 18.27
CA VAL A 382 3.78 32.53 17.37
C VAL A 382 3.47 31.07 17.68
N ASN A 383 2.31 30.87 18.32
CA ASN A 383 1.85 29.57 18.79
C ASN A 383 1.66 28.55 17.65
N ALA A 384 1.32 29.01 16.44
CA ALA A 384 1.19 28.15 15.26
C ALA A 384 1.47 28.90 13.94
N LEU A 385 2.42 28.40 13.17
CA LEU A 385 2.69 28.76 11.77
C LEU A 385 2.44 27.53 10.88
N ILE A 386 1.91 27.75 9.68
CA ILE A 386 1.82 26.76 8.60
C ILE A 386 2.54 27.34 7.38
N ASN A 387 3.61 26.68 6.98
CA ASN A 387 4.40 27.00 5.80
C ASN A 387 3.98 26.09 4.65
N PHE A 388 3.43 26.64 3.58
CA PHE A 388 3.24 25.93 2.32
C PHE A 388 4.56 25.97 1.54
N THR A 389 5.45 25.03 1.87
CA THR A 389 6.81 24.93 1.35
C THR A 389 6.81 24.29 -0.03
N LEU A 390 7.44 24.93 -1.01
CA LEU A 390 7.49 24.50 -2.41
C LEU A 390 8.38 23.27 -2.57
N TYR A 391 7.83 22.16 -3.08
CA TYR A 391 8.63 21.00 -3.46
C TYR A 391 9.51 21.36 -4.66
N LEU A 392 10.82 21.42 -4.43
CA LEU A 392 11.86 21.55 -5.43
C LEU A 392 12.81 20.35 -5.21
N PRO A 393 12.87 19.37 -6.12
CA PRO A 393 13.73 18.20 -5.94
C PRO A 393 15.20 18.62 -5.96
N ASN A 394 16.02 18.03 -5.08
CA ASN A 394 17.46 18.27 -4.97
C ASN A 394 17.84 19.75 -4.71
N SER A 395 17.05 20.47 -3.90
CA SER A 395 17.33 21.86 -3.49
C SER A 395 17.48 21.98 -1.97
N ASP A 396 18.56 22.59 -1.50
CA ASP A 396 18.75 22.95 -0.08
C ASP A 396 17.91 24.16 0.37
N ILE A 397 17.24 24.83 -0.59
CA ILE A 397 16.44 26.03 -0.36
C ILE A 397 15.06 25.87 -1.03
N HIS A 398 14.00 26.03 -0.24
CA HIS A 398 12.63 26.00 -0.70
C HIS A 398 11.95 27.34 -0.44
N PRO A 399 11.39 28.01 -1.46
CA PRO A 399 10.41 29.07 -1.25
C PRO A 399 9.21 28.56 -0.46
N LEU A 400 8.63 29.38 0.41
CA LEU A 400 7.40 29.05 1.14
C LEU A 400 6.42 30.22 1.16
N TYR A 401 5.13 29.89 1.24
CA TYR A 401 4.08 30.83 1.63
C TYR A 401 3.62 30.52 3.06
N GLN A 402 3.69 31.49 3.95
CA GLN A 402 3.39 31.33 5.38
C GLN A 402 1.98 31.87 5.69
N ILE A 403 1.21 31.10 6.46
CA ILE A 403 0.09 31.61 7.26
C ILE A 403 0.30 31.26 8.72
N GLY A 404 -0.39 31.94 9.64
CA GLY A 404 -0.43 31.52 11.04
C GLY A 404 -1.22 32.46 11.93
N ALA A 405 -1.28 32.12 13.21
CA ALA A 405 -1.87 32.98 14.24
C ALA A 405 -1.10 32.89 15.56
N GLY A 406 -1.09 34.01 16.27
CA GLY A 406 -0.62 34.14 17.64
C GLY A 406 -1.66 34.84 18.52
N LEU A 407 -1.48 34.73 19.82
CA LEU A 407 -2.14 35.54 20.82
C LEU A 407 -1.06 36.30 21.59
N ASN A 408 -1.16 37.63 21.69
CA ASN A 408 -0.34 38.41 22.61
C ASN A 408 -1.25 39.23 23.51
N GLU A 409 -1.15 39.02 24.83
CA GLU A 409 -1.96 39.72 25.83
C GLU A 409 -3.47 39.64 25.53
N GLY A 410 -3.92 38.48 25.03
CA GLY A 410 -5.31 38.22 24.61
C GLY A 410 -5.65 38.65 23.18
N VAL A 411 -4.86 39.54 22.57
CA VAL A 411 -5.11 40.08 21.23
C VAL A 411 -4.78 39.04 20.15
N PRO A 412 -5.71 38.67 19.24
CA PRO A 412 -5.46 37.73 18.16
C PRO A 412 -4.77 38.39 16.98
N ILE A 413 -3.63 37.83 16.55
CA ILE A 413 -2.80 38.34 15.47
C ILE A 413 -2.68 37.24 14.41
N LEU A 414 -3.10 37.54 13.17
CA LEU A 414 -2.88 36.73 11.98
C LEU A 414 -1.58 37.13 11.28
N PHE A 415 -0.94 36.15 10.64
CA PHE A 415 0.22 36.34 9.79
C PHE A 415 -0.06 35.78 8.39
N THR A 416 0.35 36.51 7.35
CA THR A 416 0.47 36.01 5.97
C THR A 416 1.76 36.55 5.35
N GLY A 417 2.57 35.70 4.71
CA GLY A 417 3.86 36.14 4.18
C GLY A 417 4.51 35.15 3.23
N ILE A 418 5.71 35.52 2.76
CA ILE A 418 6.56 34.66 1.94
C ILE A 418 7.93 34.50 2.61
N GLY A 419 8.61 33.40 2.34
CA GLY A 419 9.88 33.11 2.97
C GLY A 419 10.71 32.08 2.24
N VAL A 420 11.81 31.71 2.87
CA VAL A 420 12.67 30.61 2.46
C VAL A 420 12.91 29.67 3.63
N ARG A 421 12.76 28.37 3.36
CA ARG A 421 13.08 27.26 4.25
C ARG A 421 14.36 26.62 3.73
N SER A 422 15.43 26.71 4.51
CA SER A 422 16.73 26.16 4.17
C SER A 422 17.03 24.91 5.01
N HIS A 423 17.55 23.90 4.33
CA HIS A 423 18.08 22.68 4.92
C HIS A 423 19.61 22.78 4.95
N ILE A 424 20.20 22.88 6.14
CA ILE A 424 21.66 23.01 6.29
C ILE A 424 22.21 21.74 6.97
N ASN A 425 23.13 21.06 6.28
CA ASN A 425 23.91 19.93 6.79
C ASN A 425 23.08 18.75 7.35
N GLY A 426 22.03 18.30 6.64
CA GLY A 426 21.28 17.08 6.98
C GLY A 426 20.35 17.19 8.19
N THR A 427 20.44 18.28 8.97
CA THR A 427 20.00 18.29 10.37
C THR A 427 19.39 19.61 10.84
N ASN A 428 19.92 20.76 10.40
CA ASN A 428 19.46 22.06 10.87
C ASN A 428 18.52 22.70 9.85
N ARG A 429 17.23 22.74 10.19
CA ARG A 429 16.19 23.43 9.40
C ARG A 429 15.98 24.83 9.94
N LEU A 430 16.14 25.84 9.09
CA LEU A 430 15.87 27.24 9.38
C LEU A 430 14.88 27.77 8.35
N ALA A 431 13.81 28.44 8.80
CA ALA A 431 12.95 29.22 7.92
C ALA A 431 12.86 30.67 8.37
N ILE A 432 13.06 31.57 7.41
CA ILE A 432 12.91 33.02 7.55
C ILE A 432 11.76 33.44 6.65
N SER A 433 10.82 34.23 7.18
CA SER A 433 9.69 34.74 6.39
C SER A 433 9.47 36.23 6.67
N VAL A 434 8.96 36.94 5.67
CA VAL A 434 8.56 38.33 5.74
C VAL A 434 7.14 38.49 5.21
N GLY A 435 6.36 39.39 5.79
CA GLY A 435 4.97 39.54 5.35
C GLY A 435 4.16 40.56 6.12
N LEU A 436 2.85 40.36 6.09
CA LEU A 436 1.84 41.20 6.71
C LEU A 436 1.24 40.50 7.93
N ALA A 437 1.30 41.20 9.06
CA ALA A 437 0.57 40.87 10.27
C ALA A 437 -0.70 41.72 10.30
N MET A 438 -1.80 41.08 10.69
CA MET A 438 -3.14 41.67 10.82
C MET A 438 -3.69 41.33 12.20
N THR A 439 -4.54 42.16 12.76
CA THR A 439 -5.08 41.94 14.12
C THR A 439 -6.44 42.62 14.27
N TRP A 440 -7.20 42.20 15.28
CA TRP A 440 -8.38 42.92 15.73
C TRP A 440 -8.06 43.63 17.03
N LEU A 441 -8.26 44.94 17.08
CA LEU A 441 -8.00 45.76 18.25
C LEU A 441 -9.30 46.08 18.98
N PRO A 442 -9.35 46.00 20.31
CA PRO A 442 -10.48 46.51 21.08
C PRO A 442 -10.56 48.03 20.92
N GLN A 443 -11.70 48.55 20.46
CA GLN A 443 -12.11 49.95 20.60
C GLN A 443 -13.40 50.00 21.40
N LEU A 444 -13.65 51.11 22.09
CA LEU A 444 -14.99 51.48 22.54
C LEU A 444 -15.88 51.74 21.31
N ASN A 445 -17.18 51.58 21.47
CA ASN A 445 -18.16 51.68 20.38
C ASN A 445 -19.22 52.75 20.65
N ASP A 446 -19.86 52.72 21.83
CA ASP A 446 -20.87 53.70 22.25
C ASP A 446 -20.33 54.63 23.37
N LEU A 447 -19.23 54.28 24.05
CA LEU A 447 -18.61 55.08 25.12
C LEU A 447 -17.43 55.93 24.64
N GLU A 448 -17.31 57.17 25.13
CA GLU A 448 -16.16 58.05 24.92
C GLU A 448 -15.26 58.22 26.17
N VAL A 449 -14.04 58.73 25.97
CA VAL A 449 -13.06 58.95 27.04
C VAL A 449 -13.49 60.14 27.90
N GLY A 450 -13.86 59.86 29.15
CA GLY A 450 -14.43 60.83 30.08
C GLY A 450 -15.92 60.62 30.37
N ASP A 451 -16.59 59.67 29.72
CA ASP A 451 -17.98 59.34 30.04
C ASP A 451 -18.12 58.66 31.41
N PRO A 452 -19.20 58.95 32.17
CA PRO A 452 -19.48 58.31 33.44
C PRO A 452 -19.95 56.86 33.24
N VAL A 453 -19.34 55.92 33.97
CA VAL A 453 -19.67 54.49 33.93
C VAL A 453 -19.89 53.96 35.35
N ASN A 454 -20.59 52.83 35.48
CA ASN A 454 -20.84 52.20 36.77
C ASN A 454 -19.62 51.39 37.27
N ASP A 455 -18.94 50.71 36.34
CA ASP A 455 -17.91 49.71 36.58
C ASP A 455 -17.07 49.44 35.32
N GLN A 456 -16.03 48.62 35.45
CA GLN A 456 -15.21 48.12 34.33
C GLN A 456 -16.03 47.18 33.41
N ASP A 457 -16.99 46.46 34.00
CA ASP A 457 -17.96 45.60 33.32
C ASP A 457 -18.73 46.33 32.19
N ALA A 458 -19.03 47.61 32.35
CA ALA A 458 -19.64 48.46 31.31
C ALA A 458 -18.69 48.70 30.14
N ILE A 459 -17.40 48.95 30.40
CA ILE A 459 -16.37 49.09 29.36
C ILE A 459 -16.21 47.77 28.59
N GLU A 460 -16.10 46.64 29.30
CA GLU A 460 -15.90 45.31 28.67
C GLU A 460 -17.07 44.88 27.78
N LYS A 461 -18.29 45.36 28.04
CA LYS A 461 -19.49 45.11 27.22
C LYS A 461 -19.60 46.01 25.99
N ASP A 462 -18.98 47.19 26.03
CA ASP A 462 -18.93 48.12 24.89
C ASP A 462 -17.77 47.81 23.91
N LEU A 463 -16.71 47.13 24.38
CA LEU A 463 -15.55 46.81 23.54
C LEU A 463 -15.93 45.98 22.29
N LYS A 464 -15.74 46.59 21.12
CA LYS A 464 -15.81 45.90 19.82
C LYS A 464 -14.42 45.69 19.24
N TYR A 465 -14.24 44.57 18.56
CA TYR A 465 -12.99 44.15 17.96
C TYR A 465 -12.91 44.60 16.50
N GLU A 466 -12.28 45.76 16.27
CA GLU A 466 -12.13 46.34 14.94
C GLU A 466 -10.86 45.83 14.23
N PHE A 467 -10.97 45.56 12.93
CA PHE A 467 -9.85 45.05 12.14
C PHE A 467 -8.81 46.15 11.86
N SER A 468 -7.57 45.93 12.29
CA SER A 468 -6.49 46.91 12.19
C SER A 468 -5.99 47.06 10.75
N TRP A 469 -6.33 48.19 10.11
CA TRP A 469 -5.85 48.58 8.79
C TRP A 469 -5.06 49.91 8.87
N PRO A 470 -3.94 50.07 8.16
CA PRO A 470 -3.27 49.08 7.31
C PRO A 470 -2.51 48.00 8.12
N PRO A 471 -2.28 46.81 7.53
CA PRO A 471 -1.49 45.75 8.14
C PRO A 471 -0.05 46.20 8.43
N LYS A 472 0.59 45.54 9.41
CA LYS A 472 1.96 45.84 9.83
C LYS A 472 2.93 44.84 9.20
N ALA A 473 4.13 45.28 8.83
CA ALA A 473 5.16 44.37 8.35
C ALA A 473 5.69 43.50 9.50
N TYR A 474 5.91 42.20 9.26
CA TYR A 474 6.60 41.32 10.19
C TYR A 474 7.77 40.58 9.54
N ILE A 475 8.69 40.13 10.39
CA ILE A 475 9.75 39.17 10.08
C ILE A 475 9.63 38.00 11.07
N SER A 476 9.58 36.76 10.59
CA SER A 476 9.57 35.55 11.43
C SER A 476 10.83 34.71 11.27
N LEU A 477 11.24 34.06 12.35
CA LEU A 477 12.33 33.10 12.42
C LEU A 477 11.83 31.80 13.07
N GLN A 478 12.11 30.68 12.41
CA GLN A 478 11.64 29.34 12.77
C GLN A 478 12.81 28.35 12.71
N TYR A 479 12.84 27.39 13.62
CA TYR A 479 13.95 26.45 13.78
C TYR A 479 13.47 25.04 14.08
N ASN A 480 14.04 24.05 13.38
CA ASN A 480 13.89 22.61 13.61
C ASN A 480 12.43 22.12 13.79
N PHE A 481 11.65 22.30 12.72
CA PHE A 481 10.28 21.83 12.50
C PHE A 481 10.25 20.67 11.49
#